data_AF-A0A838MQC1-F1
#
_entry.id   AF-A0A838MQC1-F1
#
_cell.length_a   1.000
_cell.length_b   1.000
_cell.length_c   1.000
_cell.angle_alpha   90.00
_cell.angle_beta   90.00
_cell.angle_gamma   90.00
#
_symmetry.space_group_name_H-M   'P 1'
#
loop_
_entity.id
_entity.type
_entity.pdbx_description
1 polymer ?
#
loop_
_entity_poly.entity_id
_entity_poly.type
_entity_poly.pdbx_seq_one_letter_code
_entity_poly.pdbx_strand_id
1 'polypeptide(L)'
;MIKDVLSYLDSSKLLHAPNYVVAAVLLLGACTIQLAYQVYRSRQFPHLLQLINHYFPFRGWLSKSALVDIGMYLMSRFVFRLVAISGDVLILLVAPAIIFAATFLGLPHANHSFGMIDIVICGIVLALLYDLGDFVAHYLMHRTPFLWEVHKVHHSATFLSPVTAFRSHPFEPYLYMLFHSLTVAPAVAAIGLIYDVKLVDILLLMWAANAVAFVLVLQDLKHSHVHLSFGILDRVFVSPHMHQLHHSAKFEHWDKNIGNIFSLWDWMAGTAVRQDTRIPVEYGIGRGRAADAEYLGFYGVYLRPVVNMARMTFAALTGRPSTRTEYPLPTEPEIVGGAGVAAVRTAWSVASAPDSSAPLATLRRKGEELPGPGGGDFASTGTSAAIAQSRIKDPA
;
A
#
# COMPACT_ATOMS: atom_id res chain seq x y z
N MET A 1 25.23 -21.65 -2.77
CA MET A 1 24.26 -21.06 -1.84
C MET A 1 24.92 -20.27 -0.71
N ILE A 2 25.58 -20.86 0.30
CA ILE A 2 26.16 -20.08 1.42
C ILE A 2 27.21 -19.06 0.97
N LYS A 3 28.13 -19.45 0.08
CA LYS A 3 29.13 -18.53 -0.50
C LYS A 3 28.48 -17.39 -1.28
N ASP A 4 27.40 -17.66 -2.01
CA ASP A 4 26.69 -16.66 -2.81
C ASP A 4 25.88 -15.70 -1.91
N VAL A 5 25.27 -16.22 -0.83
CA VAL A 5 24.62 -15.41 0.21
C VAL A 5 25.64 -14.51 0.90
N LEU A 6 26.81 -15.04 1.27
CA LEU A 6 27.87 -14.24 1.88
C LEU A 6 28.42 -13.16 0.92
N SER A 7 28.55 -13.48 -0.37
CA SER A 7 28.94 -12.52 -1.41
C SER A 7 27.87 -11.43 -1.63
N TYR A 8 26.59 -11.78 -1.56
CA TYR A 8 25.47 -10.85 -1.64
C TYR A 8 25.43 -9.89 -0.44
N LEU A 9 25.67 -10.42 0.77
CA LEU A 9 25.79 -9.60 1.97
C LEU A 9 26.96 -8.61 1.86
N ASP A 10 28.05 -8.99 1.18
CA ASP A 10 29.21 -8.12 1.00
C ASP A 10 29.02 -7.06 -0.11
N SER A 11 28.32 -7.38 -1.19
CA SER A 11 28.02 -6.46 -2.30
C SER A 11 26.91 -5.44 -1.98
N SER A 12 26.05 -5.74 -0.99
CA SER A 12 25.02 -4.82 -0.49
C SER A 12 25.57 -3.49 0.06
N LYS A 13 26.88 -3.41 0.31
CA LYS A 13 27.59 -2.20 0.76
C LYS A 13 27.44 -0.99 -0.18
N LEU A 14 27.19 -1.22 -1.48
CA LEU A 14 27.04 -0.15 -2.49
C LEU A 14 25.63 0.47 -2.53
N LEU A 15 24.61 -0.20 -1.99
CA LEU A 15 23.23 0.32 -1.84
C LEU A 15 23.06 1.15 -0.54
N HIS A 16 24.16 1.53 0.10
CA HIS A 16 24.21 2.20 1.40
C HIS A 16 24.76 3.62 1.33
N ALA A 17 24.45 4.39 0.28
CA ALA A 17 24.22 5.80 0.56
C ALA A 17 23.18 5.80 1.69
N PRO A 18 23.47 6.36 2.86
CA PRO A 18 22.54 6.22 3.96
C PRO A 18 21.19 6.74 3.48
N ASN A 19 20.10 5.99 3.63
CA ASN A 19 18.80 6.37 3.04
C ASN A 19 18.41 7.82 3.33
N TYR A 20 18.90 8.41 4.44
CA TYR A 20 18.77 9.82 4.77
C TYR A 20 19.50 10.80 3.84
N VAL A 21 20.63 10.44 3.22
CA VAL A 21 21.30 11.26 2.19
C VAL A 21 20.46 11.29 0.93
N VAL A 22 19.96 10.14 0.48
CA VAL A 22 19.05 10.07 -0.67
C VAL A 22 17.76 10.84 -0.36
N ALA A 23 17.12 10.57 0.77
CA ALA A 23 15.95 11.32 1.23
C ALA A 23 16.21 12.82 1.35
N ALA A 24 17.37 13.23 1.87
CA ALA A 24 17.73 14.65 1.97
C ALA A 24 17.92 15.27 0.58
N VAL A 25 18.58 14.59 -0.34
CA VAL A 25 18.74 15.05 -1.73
C VAL A 25 17.39 15.15 -2.43
N LEU A 26 16.54 14.13 -2.31
CA LEU A 26 15.19 14.13 -2.89
C LEU A 26 14.31 15.21 -2.27
N LEU A 27 14.37 15.39 -0.94
CA LEU A 27 13.67 16.46 -0.25
C LEU A 27 14.15 17.82 -0.75
N LEU A 28 15.45 18.10 -0.74
CA LEU A 28 16.02 19.35 -1.24
C LEU A 28 15.63 19.60 -2.71
N GLY A 29 15.65 18.57 -3.55
CA GLY A 29 15.20 18.65 -4.94
C GLY A 29 13.71 18.99 -5.05
N ALA A 30 12.85 18.29 -4.33
CA ALA A 30 11.41 18.55 -4.30
C ALA A 30 11.09 19.95 -3.76
N CYS A 31 11.76 20.39 -2.69
CA CYS A 31 11.67 21.74 -2.14
C CYS A 31 12.08 22.79 -3.17
N THR A 32 13.14 22.53 -3.94
CA THR A 32 13.62 23.44 -4.98
C THR A 32 12.62 23.54 -6.13
N ILE A 33 12.07 22.41 -6.60
CA ILE A 33 11.06 22.38 -7.66
C ILE A 33 9.76 23.07 -7.21
N GLN A 34 9.30 22.77 -5.99
CA GLN A 34 8.09 23.38 -5.44
C GLN A 34 8.27 24.88 -5.26
N LEU A 35 9.43 25.33 -4.79
CA LEU A 35 9.78 26.75 -4.69
C LEU A 35 9.79 27.41 -6.07
N ALA A 36 10.47 26.80 -7.06
CA ALA A 36 10.52 27.33 -8.42
C ALA A 36 9.11 27.46 -9.03
N TYR A 37 8.25 26.45 -8.83
CA TYR A 37 6.86 26.50 -9.28
C TYR A 37 6.04 27.59 -8.58
N GLN A 38 6.20 27.74 -7.26
CA GLN A 38 5.54 28.81 -6.51
C GLN A 38 5.98 30.19 -7.01
N VAL A 39 7.28 30.44 -7.16
CA VAL A 39 7.83 31.70 -7.68
C VAL A 39 7.34 31.96 -9.10
N TYR A 40 7.28 30.94 -9.95
CA TYR A 40 6.76 31.05 -11.31
C TYR A 40 5.28 31.48 -11.34
N ARG A 41 4.45 30.91 -10.45
CA ARG A 41 3.02 31.18 -10.36
C ARG A 41 2.69 32.50 -9.67
N SER A 42 3.34 32.81 -8.55
CA SER A 42 3.08 33.99 -7.73
C SER A 42 3.83 35.23 -8.22
N ARG A 43 4.90 35.04 -9.01
CA ARG A 43 5.90 36.07 -9.36
C ARG A 43 6.53 36.74 -8.15
N GLN A 44 6.50 36.08 -6.98
CA GLN A 44 7.04 36.57 -5.73
C GLN A 44 7.93 35.51 -5.09
N PHE A 45 9.05 35.95 -4.54
CA PHE A 45 9.93 35.08 -3.77
C PHE A 45 9.47 35.04 -2.30
N PRO A 46 9.21 33.84 -1.72
CA PRO A 46 8.87 33.76 -0.32
C PRO A 46 10.04 34.19 0.56
N HIS A 47 9.74 34.74 1.74
CA HIS A 47 10.78 35.15 2.68
C HIS A 47 11.59 33.93 3.18
N LEU A 48 12.91 34.06 3.33
CA LEU A 48 13.80 32.96 3.72
C LEU A 48 13.35 32.22 5.00
N LEU A 49 12.92 32.97 6.02
CA LEU A 49 12.39 32.38 7.26
C LEU A 49 11.11 31.55 7.04
N GLN A 50 10.26 31.94 6.08
CA GLN A 50 9.06 31.16 5.74
C GLN A 50 9.45 29.87 5.05
N LEU A 51 10.45 29.90 4.16
CA LEU A 51 11.01 28.71 3.50
C LEU A 51 11.62 27.74 4.50
N ILE A 52 12.44 28.24 5.42
CA ILE A 52 13.05 27.42 6.48
C ILE A 52 11.96 26.79 7.34
N ASN A 53 10.97 27.56 7.79
CA ASN A 53 9.88 27.02 8.60
C ASN A 53 8.98 26.04 7.86
N HIS A 54 8.82 26.19 6.53
CA HIS A 54 8.02 25.30 5.71
C HIS A 54 8.69 23.94 5.53
N TYR A 55 9.99 23.91 5.17
CA TYR A 55 10.73 22.68 4.86
C TYR A 55 11.43 22.04 6.07
N PHE A 56 11.66 22.84 7.11
CA PHE A 56 12.24 22.40 8.38
C PHE A 56 11.38 22.91 9.54
N PRO A 57 10.16 22.37 9.73
CA PRO A 57 9.27 22.80 10.80
C PRO A 57 9.83 22.34 12.16
N PHE A 58 10.75 23.12 12.74
CA PHE A 58 11.50 22.77 13.96
C PHE A 58 10.60 22.33 15.12
N ARG A 59 9.44 22.97 15.29
CA ARG A 59 8.45 22.58 16.32
C ARG A 59 7.88 21.17 16.10
N GLY A 60 7.70 20.76 14.85
CA GLY A 60 7.25 19.41 14.49
C GLY A 60 8.32 18.36 14.78
N TRP A 61 9.58 18.66 14.45
CA TRP A 61 10.73 17.78 14.74
C TRP A 61 11.01 17.59 16.24
N LEU A 62 10.63 18.57 17.07
CA LEU A 62 10.70 18.47 18.54
C LEU A 62 9.43 17.89 19.17
N SER A 63 8.43 17.49 18.38
CA SER A 63 7.21 16.88 18.88
C SER A 63 7.48 15.49 19.46
N LYS A 64 6.65 15.06 20.43
CA LYS A 64 6.72 13.70 20.97
C LYS A 64 6.58 12.63 19.89
N SER A 65 5.77 12.89 18.86
CA SER A 65 5.60 11.96 17.73
C SER A 65 6.91 11.76 16.98
N ALA A 66 7.59 12.86 16.60
CA ALA A 66 8.87 12.81 15.91
C ALA A 66 9.98 12.15 16.75
N LEU A 67 10.00 12.41 18.06
CA LEU A 67 10.97 11.78 18.97
C LEU A 67 10.77 10.26 19.06
N VAL A 68 9.52 9.77 19.02
CA VAL A 68 9.23 8.34 18.92
C VAL A 68 9.75 7.77 17.60
N ASP A 69 9.52 8.45 16.48
CA ASP A 69 10.01 8.00 15.17
C ASP A 69 11.54 7.88 15.16
N ILE A 70 12.26 8.87 15.72
CA ILE A 70 13.72 8.84 15.87
C ILE A 70 14.15 7.65 16.75
N GLY A 71 13.49 7.44 17.89
CA GLY A 71 13.78 6.32 18.77
C GLY A 71 13.56 4.96 18.10
N MET A 72 12.46 4.81 17.35
CA MET A 72 12.16 3.59 16.60
C MET A 72 13.13 3.38 15.43
N TYR A 73 13.53 4.44 14.73
CA TYR A 73 14.57 4.37 13.71
C TYR A 73 15.90 3.84 14.26
N LEU A 74 16.34 4.33 15.43
CA LEU A 74 17.58 3.83 16.04
C LEU A 74 17.48 2.34 16.40
N MET A 75 16.31 1.89 16.86
CA MET A 75 16.04 0.48 17.16
C MET A 75 15.98 -0.39 15.89
N SER A 76 15.36 0.11 14.83
CA SER A 76 15.10 -0.65 13.60
C SER A 76 16.38 -0.99 12.82
N ARG A 77 17.49 -0.25 13.03
CA ARG A 77 18.79 -0.53 12.39
C ARG A 77 19.31 -1.96 12.60
N PHE A 78 18.97 -2.59 13.72
CA PHE A 78 19.36 -3.96 14.00
C PHE A 78 18.28 -4.95 13.58
N VAL A 79 17.01 -4.64 13.90
CA VAL A 79 15.88 -5.53 13.64
C VAL A 79 15.61 -5.68 12.14
N PHE A 80 15.51 -4.58 11.40
CA PHE A 80 15.08 -4.63 9.99
C PHE A 80 16.12 -5.28 9.09
N ARG A 81 17.41 -5.19 9.43
CA ARG A 81 18.45 -5.91 8.70
C ARG A 81 18.29 -7.42 8.83
N LEU A 82 18.02 -7.90 10.04
CA LEU A 82 17.78 -9.33 10.27
C LEU A 82 16.52 -9.79 9.54
N VAL A 83 15.47 -8.97 9.53
CA VAL A 83 14.23 -9.30 8.82
C VAL A 83 14.44 -9.33 7.30
N ALA A 84 15.08 -8.31 6.73
CA ALA A 84 15.35 -8.24 5.29
C ALA A 84 16.16 -9.45 4.81
N ILE A 85 17.24 -9.80 5.54
CA ILE A 85 18.04 -10.99 5.25
C ILE A 85 17.18 -12.26 5.34
N SER A 86 16.31 -12.36 6.35
CA SER A 86 15.43 -13.54 6.49
C SER A 86 14.43 -13.67 5.33
N GLY A 87 13.95 -12.56 4.77
CA GLY A 87 13.07 -12.55 3.60
C GLY A 87 13.78 -12.98 2.32
N ASP A 88 14.95 -12.42 2.04
CA ASP A 88 15.79 -12.83 0.90
C ASP A 88 16.13 -14.33 1.00
N VAL A 89 16.49 -14.80 2.20
CA VAL A 89 16.74 -16.23 2.44
C VAL A 89 15.48 -17.05 2.18
N LEU A 90 14.29 -16.59 2.59
CA LEU A 90 13.04 -17.30 2.31
C LEU A 90 12.78 -17.43 0.81
N ILE A 91 13.01 -16.37 0.02
CA ILE A 91 12.92 -16.43 -1.45
C ILE A 91 13.94 -17.44 -2.00
N LEU A 92 15.19 -17.40 -1.51
CA LEU A 92 16.26 -18.34 -1.89
C LEU A 92 16.04 -19.78 -1.42
N LEU A 93 15.09 -20.03 -0.52
CA LEU A 93 14.69 -21.40 -0.14
C LEU A 93 13.49 -21.87 -0.98
N VAL A 94 12.51 -20.99 -1.18
CA VAL A 94 11.29 -21.31 -1.92
C VAL A 94 11.56 -21.46 -3.42
N ALA A 95 12.34 -20.56 -4.03
CA ALA A 95 12.58 -20.62 -5.47
C ALA A 95 13.31 -21.91 -5.91
N PRO A 96 14.40 -22.38 -5.25
CA PRO A 96 14.97 -23.68 -5.55
C PRO A 96 14.02 -24.85 -5.30
N ALA A 97 13.16 -24.78 -4.28
CA ALA A 97 12.17 -25.83 -4.04
C ALA A 97 11.16 -25.93 -5.21
N ILE A 98 10.73 -24.78 -5.76
CA ILE A 98 9.88 -24.74 -6.95
C ILE A 98 10.63 -25.29 -8.17
N ILE A 99 11.89 -24.90 -8.40
CA ILE A 99 12.72 -25.42 -9.49
C ILE A 99 12.90 -26.94 -9.37
N PHE A 100 13.21 -27.43 -8.17
CA PHE A 100 13.36 -28.86 -7.89
C PHE A 100 12.06 -29.62 -8.19
N ALA A 101 10.92 -29.12 -7.69
CA ALA A 101 9.62 -29.71 -7.96
C ALA A 101 9.29 -29.72 -9.47
N ALA A 102 9.55 -28.62 -10.18
CA ALA A 102 9.38 -28.53 -11.63
C ALA A 102 10.24 -29.56 -12.37
N THR A 103 11.51 -29.69 -11.98
CA THR A 103 12.45 -30.68 -12.54
C THR A 103 11.97 -32.11 -12.28
N PHE A 104 11.52 -32.39 -11.05
CA PHE A 104 11.00 -33.70 -10.65
C PHE A 104 9.75 -34.07 -11.46
N LEU A 105 8.91 -33.09 -11.79
CA LEU A 105 7.74 -33.27 -12.65
C LEU A 105 8.06 -33.32 -14.16
N GLY A 106 9.35 -33.26 -14.53
CA GLY A 106 9.79 -33.36 -15.93
C GLY A 106 9.63 -32.08 -16.74
N LEU A 107 9.49 -30.91 -16.10
CA LEU A 107 9.46 -29.62 -16.82
C LEU A 107 10.86 -29.30 -17.37
N PRO A 108 10.97 -28.87 -18.64
CA PRO A 108 12.26 -28.61 -19.28
C PRO A 108 12.90 -27.33 -18.76
N HIS A 109 14.24 -27.30 -18.77
CA HIS A 109 15.02 -26.07 -18.61
C HIS A 109 15.36 -25.53 -20.00
N ALA A 110 15.04 -24.27 -20.25
CA ALA A 110 15.27 -23.67 -21.56
C ALA A 110 16.72 -23.17 -21.72
N ASN A 111 17.42 -22.85 -20.63
CA ASN A 111 18.82 -22.39 -20.57
C ASN A 111 19.13 -21.27 -21.59
N HIS A 112 18.18 -20.35 -21.78
CA HIS A 112 18.38 -19.21 -22.66
C HIS A 112 19.43 -18.25 -22.08
N SER A 113 20.18 -17.58 -22.95
CA SER A 113 21.07 -16.49 -22.53
C SER A 113 20.26 -15.34 -21.92
N PHE A 114 20.73 -14.77 -20.82
CA PHE A 114 20.06 -13.65 -20.16
C PHE A 114 20.57 -12.31 -20.71
N GLY A 115 19.87 -11.78 -21.71
CA GLY A 115 20.25 -10.56 -22.44
C GLY A 115 19.69 -9.27 -21.82
N MET A 116 20.04 -8.12 -22.42
CA MET A 116 19.60 -6.81 -21.94
C MET A 116 18.08 -6.62 -21.94
N ILE A 117 17.38 -7.16 -22.95
CA ILE A 117 15.92 -7.11 -23.02
C ILE A 117 15.31 -7.91 -21.88
N ASP A 118 15.85 -9.09 -21.59
CA ASP A 118 15.39 -9.96 -20.50
C ASP A 118 15.62 -9.29 -19.13
N ILE A 119 16.76 -8.62 -18.94
CA ILE A 119 17.05 -7.84 -17.73
C ILE A 119 15.98 -6.77 -17.50
N VAL A 120 15.61 -6.01 -18.54
CA VAL A 120 14.59 -4.95 -18.41
C VAL A 120 13.22 -5.56 -18.12
N ILE A 121 12.79 -6.57 -18.88
CA ILE A 121 11.47 -7.19 -18.71
C ILE A 121 11.36 -7.87 -17.35
N CYS A 122 12.34 -8.71 -16.98
CA CYS A 122 12.36 -9.39 -15.70
C CYS A 122 12.46 -8.40 -14.55
N GLY A 123 13.25 -7.33 -14.68
CA GLY A 123 13.34 -6.26 -13.68
C GLY A 123 11.98 -5.59 -13.43
N ILE A 124 11.24 -5.26 -14.49
CA ILE A 124 9.89 -4.67 -14.38
C ILE A 124 8.92 -5.67 -13.72
N VAL A 125 8.92 -6.93 -14.15
CA VAL A 125 8.04 -7.97 -13.58
C VAL A 125 8.34 -8.19 -12.10
N LEU A 126 9.61 -8.28 -11.72
CA LEU A 126 10.04 -8.45 -10.33
C LEU A 126 9.65 -7.24 -9.48
N ALA A 127 9.81 -6.01 -10.00
CA ALA A 127 9.38 -4.81 -9.30
C ALA A 127 7.85 -4.77 -9.09
N LEU A 128 7.06 -5.14 -10.11
CA LEU A 128 5.60 -5.22 -10.01
C LEU A 128 5.14 -6.28 -9.00
N LEU A 129 5.78 -7.46 -8.97
CA LEU A 129 5.43 -8.53 -8.04
C LEU A 129 5.87 -8.22 -6.60
N TYR A 130 7.00 -7.51 -6.44
CA TYR A 130 7.45 -7.01 -5.15
C TYR A 130 6.44 -5.99 -4.60
N ASP A 131 6.05 -5.00 -5.41
CA ASP A 131 5.04 -3.99 -5.04
C ASP A 131 3.64 -4.60 -4.81
N LEU A 132 3.28 -5.66 -5.53
CA LEU A 132 2.07 -6.44 -5.25
C LEU A 132 2.14 -7.09 -3.87
N GLY A 133 3.30 -7.64 -3.48
CA GLY A 133 3.51 -8.20 -2.15
C GLY A 133 3.36 -7.13 -1.06
N ASP A 134 3.91 -5.93 -1.29
CA ASP A 134 3.68 -4.77 -0.41
C ASP A 134 2.18 -4.45 -0.29
N PHE A 135 1.50 -4.30 -1.43
CA PHE A 135 0.08 -3.98 -1.45
C PHE A 135 -0.76 -5.01 -0.70
N VAL A 136 -0.55 -6.31 -0.94
CA VAL A 136 -1.36 -7.37 -0.29
C VAL A 136 -1.12 -7.38 1.22
N ALA A 137 0.13 -7.29 1.66
CA ALA A 137 0.44 -7.23 3.09
C ALA A 137 -0.22 -6.01 3.75
N HIS A 138 -0.06 -4.85 3.13
CA HIS A 138 -0.59 -3.58 3.62
C HIS A 138 -2.13 -3.57 3.65
N TYR A 139 -2.76 -4.06 2.59
CA TYR A 139 -4.21 -4.21 2.48
C TYR A 139 -4.76 -5.14 3.57
N LEU A 140 -4.13 -6.29 3.81
CA LEU A 140 -4.54 -7.20 4.88
C LEU A 140 -4.36 -6.59 6.27
N MET A 141 -3.29 -5.81 6.49
CA MET A 141 -3.09 -5.07 7.72
C MET A 141 -4.17 -4.01 7.95
N HIS A 142 -4.71 -3.39 6.90
CA HIS A 142 -5.85 -2.48 7.01
C HIS A 142 -7.18 -3.20 7.24
N ARG A 143 -7.43 -4.30 6.51
CA ARG A 143 -8.72 -4.99 6.53
C ARG A 143 -8.91 -5.96 7.69
N THR A 144 -7.83 -6.34 8.37
CA THR A 144 -7.88 -7.33 9.45
C THR A 144 -7.61 -6.65 10.79
N PRO A 145 -8.61 -6.50 11.68
CA PRO A 145 -8.42 -5.80 12.96
C PRO A 145 -7.24 -6.31 13.80
N PHE A 146 -6.96 -7.62 13.73
CA PHE A 146 -5.82 -8.22 14.43
C PHE A 146 -4.47 -7.74 13.87
N LEU A 147 -4.32 -7.70 12.55
CA LEU A 147 -3.10 -7.23 11.89
C LEU A 147 -2.97 -5.71 11.96
N TRP A 148 -4.10 -4.99 11.95
CA TRP A 148 -4.11 -3.56 12.13
C TRP A 148 -3.53 -3.14 13.48
N GLU A 149 -3.63 -3.93 14.56
CA GLU A 149 -2.95 -3.55 15.82
C GLU A 149 -1.45 -3.33 15.65
N VAL A 150 -0.81 -4.09 14.76
CA VAL A 150 0.61 -3.95 14.40
C VAL A 150 0.82 -2.70 13.56
N HIS A 151 0.04 -2.54 12.48
CA HIS A 151 0.21 -1.44 11.52
C HIS A 151 -0.29 -0.08 12.03
N LYS A 152 -1.21 -0.07 12.99
CA LYS A 152 -1.69 1.13 13.69
C LYS A 152 -0.55 1.91 14.34
N VAL A 153 0.52 1.24 14.75
CA VAL A 153 1.73 1.91 15.26
C VAL A 153 2.27 2.89 14.21
N HIS A 154 2.27 2.50 12.93
CA HIS A 154 2.65 3.35 11.81
C HIS A 154 1.72 4.56 11.66
N HIS A 155 0.41 4.34 11.66
CA HIS A 155 -0.61 5.41 11.55
C HIS A 155 -0.77 6.29 12.79
N SER A 156 -0.18 5.92 13.93
CA SER A 156 -0.23 6.72 15.15
C SER A 156 0.66 7.96 15.14
N ALA A 157 1.41 8.18 14.06
CA ALA A 157 2.17 9.41 13.88
C ALA A 157 1.23 10.61 13.71
N THR A 158 1.37 11.61 14.58
CA THR A 158 0.62 12.89 14.49
C THR A 158 1.44 13.98 13.79
N PHE A 159 2.68 13.68 13.46
CA PHE A 159 3.57 14.49 12.63
C PHE A 159 4.34 13.55 11.70
N LEU A 160 4.25 13.81 10.39
CA LEU A 160 4.93 13.05 9.36
C LEU A 160 6.29 13.67 9.04
N SER A 161 7.35 12.85 9.15
CA SER A 161 8.68 13.13 8.62
C SER A 161 9.22 11.91 7.83
N PRO A 162 10.27 12.06 7.00
CA PRO A 162 10.90 10.90 6.37
C PRO A 162 11.32 9.79 7.37
N VAL A 163 11.54 10.13 8.65
CA VAL A 163 11.86 9.16 9.71
C VAL A 163 10.65 8.31 10.10
N THR A 164 9.43 8.80 9.89
CA THR A 164 8.18 8.08 10.18
C THR A 164 8.05 6.78 9.36
N ALA A 165 8.76 6.66 8.24
CA ALA A 165 8.88 5.39 7.51
C ALA A 165 9.40 4.22 8.39
N PHE A 166 10.13 4.53 9.46
CA PHE A 166 10.66 3.55 10.42
C PHE A 166 9.81 3.39 11.68
N ARG A 167 8.70 4.12 11.80
CA ARG A 167 7.70 3.93 12.84
C ARG A 167 6.87 2.69 12.52
N SER A 168 7.42 1.52 12.80
CA SER A 168 6.78 0.25 12.49
C SER A 168 7.04 -0.77 13.59
N HIS A 169 6.02 -1.57 13.91
CA HIS A 169 6.15 -2.63 14.89
C HIS A 169 7.03 -3.75 14.30
N PRO A 170 7.91 -4.42 15.08
CA PRO A 170 8.85 -5.41 14.55
C PRO A 170 8.24 -6.58 13.76
N PHE A 171 6.96 -6.89 13.95
CA PHE A 171 6.23 -7.93 13.21
C PHE A 171 5.86 -7.51 11.78
N GLU A 172 5.69 -6.23 11.51
CA GLU A 172 5.21 -5.74 10.22
C GLU A 172 6.20 -6.04 9.08
N PRO A 173 7.52 -5.81 9.21
CA PRO A 173 8.47 -6.21 8.18
C PRO A 173 8.45 -7.71 7.85
N TYR A 174 8.16 -8.59 8.83
CA TYR A 174 8.06 -10.03 8.56
C TYR A 174 6.82 -10.37 7.73
N LEU A 175 5.70 -9.66 7.94
CA LEU A 175 4.51 -9.82 7.10
C LEU A 175 4.82 -9.41 5.66
N TYR A 176 5.47 -8.26 5.45
CA TYR A 176 5.92 -7.85 4.12
C TYR A 176 6.81 -8.91 3.46
N MET A 177 7.85 -9.39 4.15
CA MET A 177 8.75 -10.41 3.60
C MET A 177 8.06 -11.73 3.25
N LEU A 178 7.05 -12.13 4.05
CA LEU A 178 6.23 -13.31 3.74
C LEU A 178 5.49 -13.12 2.42
N PHE A 179 4.83 -11.97 2.23
CA PHE A 179 4.08 -11.71 1.00
C PHE A 179 4.99 -11.47 -0.21
N HIS A 180 6.16 -10.83 -0.05
CA HIS A 180 7.18 -10.77 -1.10
C HIS A 180 7.63 -12.16 -1.51
N SER A 181 7.83 -13.07 -0.56
CA SER A 181 8.21 -14.45 -0.88
C SER A 181 7.12 -15.17 -1.66
N LEU A 182 5.85 -14.97 -1.30
CA LEU A 182 4.71 -15.56 -2.01
C LEU A 182 4.56 -15.02 -3.44
N THR A 183 4.81 -13.73 -3.66
CA THR A 183 4.63 -13.10 -4.98
C THR A 183 5.86 -13.23 -5.88
N VAL A 184 7.07 -13.12 -5.32
CA VAL A 184 8.33 -13.03 -6.09
C VAL A 184 9.00 -14.39 -6.29
N ALA A 185 8.99 -15.29 -5.30
CA ALA A 185 9.71 -16.57 -5.42
C ALA A 185 9.27 -17.41 -6.64
N PRO A 186 7.98 -17.48 -7.03
CA PRO A 186 7.57 -18.14 -8.26
C PRO A 186 8.18 -17.52 -9.52
N ALA A 187 8.30 -16.20 -9.58
CA ALA A 187 8.92 -15.51 -10.71
C ALA A 187 10.44 -15.75 -10.74
N VAL A 188 11.11 -15.72 -9.60
CA VAL A 188 12.54 -16.05 -9.49
C VAL A 188 12.79 -17.49 -9.95
N ALA A 189 11.93 -18.43 -9.54
CA ALA A 189 12.02 -19.82 -9.99
C ALA A 189 11.79 -19.95 -11.51
N ALA A 190 10.77 -19.29 -12.05
CA ALA A 190 10.47 -19.31 -13.48
C ALA A 190 11.63 -18.73 -14.31
N ILE A 191 12.20 -17.59 -13.89
CA ILE A 191 13.38 -17.00 -14.55
C ILE A 191 14.56 -17.97 -14.48
N GLY A 192 14.80 -18.63 -13.34
CA GLY A 192 15.86 -19.62 -13.19
C GLY A 192 15.66 -20.92 -13.99
N LEU A 193 14.42 -21.27 -14.37
CA LEU A 193 14.13 -22.40 -15.28
C LEU A 193 14.33 -22.01 -16.76
N ILE A 194 14.05 -20.75 -17.10
CA ILE A 194 14.09 -20.26 -18.48
C ILE A 194 15.50 -19.83 -18.88
N TYR A 195 16.23 -19.17 -18.00
CA TYR A 195 17.50 -18.52 -18.30
C TYR A 195 18.67 -19.14 -17.52
N ASP A 196 19.85 -19.19 -18.15
CA ASP A 196 21.10 -19.58 -17.48
C ASP A 196 21.61 -18.41 -16.62
N VAL A 197 20.97 -18.18 -15.48
CA VAL A 197 21.27 -17.09 -14.55
C VAL A 197 21.19 -17.58 -13.10
N LYS A 198 22.08 -17.09 -12.25
CA LYS A 198 22.06 -17.47 -10.83
C LYS A 198 20.90 -16.77 -10.13
N LEU A 199 20.25 -17.46 -9.19
CA LEU A 199 19.14 -16.88 -8.42
C LEU A 199 19.54 -15.62 -7.65
N VAL A 200 20.79 -15.54 -7.18
CA VAL A 200 21.32 -14.34 -6.52
C VAL A 200 21.39 -13.14 -7.47
N ASP A 201 21.69 -13.37 -8.75
CA ASP A 201 21.71 -12.29 -9.74
C ASP A 201 20.29 -11.81 -10.07
N ILE A 202 19.30 -12.71 -10.07
CA ILE A 202 17.87 -12.36 -10.20
C ILE A 202 17.41 -11.52 -8.99
N LEU A 203 17.81 -11.89 -7.77
CA LEU A 203 17.51 -11.07 -6.58
C LEU A 203 18.16 -9.70 -6.66
N LEU A 204 19.42 -9.61 -7.10
CA LEU A 204 20.09 -8.33 -7.27
C LEU A 204 19.36 -7.45 -8.30
N LEU A 205 18.87 -8.05 -9.39
CA LEU A 205 18.03 -7.37 -10.38
C LEU A 205 16.72 -6.86 -9.76
N MET A 206 16.02 -7.67 -8.95
CA MET A 206 14.83 -7.24 -8.22
C MET A 206 15.12 -6.03 -7.33
N TRP A 207 16.18 -6.07 -6.53
CA TRP A 207 16.57 -4.97 -5.65
C TRP A 207 16.95 -3.71 -6.42
N ALA A 208 17.69 -3.86 -7.52
CA ALA A 208 18.05 -2.73 -8.39
C ALA A 208 16.81 -2.09 -9.04
N ALA A 209 15.89 -2.90 -9.57
CA ALA A 209 14.66 -2.41 -10.19
C ALA A 209 13.76 -1.68 -9.17
N ASN A 210 13.61 -2.24 -7.96
CA ASN A 210 12.87 -1.58 -6.89
C ASN A 210 13.55 -0.29 -6.42
N ALA A 211 14.88 -0.28 -6.26
CA ALA A 211 15.61 0.94 -5.88
C ALA A 211 15.40 2.07 -6.89
N VAL A 212 15.43 1.76 -8.19
CA VAL A 212 15.10 2.73 -9.25
C VAL A 212 13.66 3.22 -9.11
N ALA A 213 12.69 2.32 -8.95
CA ALA A 213 11.29 2.68 -8.80
C ALA A 213 11.05 3.58 -7.57
N PHE A 214 11.65 3.26 -6.42
CA PHE A 214 11.57 4.05 -5.19
C PHE A 214 12.05 5.50 -5.39
N VAL A 215 13.17 5.68 -6.10
CA VAL A 215 13.69 7.02 -6.42
C VAL A 215 12.73 7.76 -7.35
N LEU A 216 12.22 7.09 -8.39
CA LEU A 216 11.33 7.71 -9.38
C LEU A 216 10.01 8.19 -8.78
N VAL A 217 9.45 7.46 -7.81
CA VAL A 217 8.21 7.85 -7.12
C VAL A 217 8.43 8.68 -5.86
N LEU A 218 9.67 9.13 -5.61
CA LEU A 218 10.03 9.96 -4.45
C LEU A 218 9.59 9.33 -3.13
N GLN A 219 9.83 8.03 -2.98
CA GLN A 219 9.25 7.22 -1.91
C GLN A 219 9.60 7.74 -0.50
N ASP A 220 10.78 8.32 -0.32
CA ASP A 220 11.22 8.92 0.95
C ASP A 220 10.37 10.15 1.38
N LEU A 221 9.63 10.76 0.46
CA LEU A 221 8.83 11.95 0.74
C LEU A 221 7.39 11.64 1.13
N LYS A 222 6.94 10.40 0.98
CA LYS A 222 5.54 10.01 1.24
C LYS A 222 5.12 10.15 2.70
N HIS A 223 6.09 10.11 3.61
CA HIS A 223 5.91 10.42 5.02
C HIS A 223 6.47 11.80 5.39
N SER A 224 6.77 12.68 4.45
CA SER A 224 7.21 14.04 4.78
C SER A 224 6.00 14.96 5.02
N HIS A 225 6.26 16.18 5.49
CA HIS A 225 5.27 17.26 5.57
C HIS A 225 5.10 18.01 4.22
N VAL A 226 5.81 17.59 3.17
CA VAL A 226 5.76 18.20 1.84
C VAL A 226 4.68 17.51 1.02
N HIS A 227 3.60 18.23 0.72
CA HIS A 227 2.48 17.70 -0.05
C HIS A 227 2.79 17.77 -1.55
N LEU A 228 3.10 16.62 -2.15
CA LEU A 228 3.44 16.52 -3.57
C LEU A 228 2.55 15.48 -4.27
N SER A 229 1.82 15.94 -5.30
CA SER A 229 1.06 15.08 -6.23
C SER A 229 1.77 15.03 -7.58
N PHE A 230 1.66 13.91 -8.27
CA PHE A 230 2.17 13.75 -9.64
C PHE A 230 1.13 14.11 -10.71
N GLY A 231 0.02 14.74 -10.32
CA GLY A 231 -1.05 15.13 -11.23
C GLY A 231 -1.70 13.91 -11.87
N ILE A 232 -1.71 13.83 -13.20
CA ILE A 232 -2.33 12.69 -13.90
C ILE A 232 -1.64 11.36 -13.60
N LEU A 233 -0.34 11.40 -13.25
CA LEU A 233 0.44 10.20 -12.94
C LEU A 233 0.06 9.56 -11.59
N ASP A 234 -0.70 10.26 -10.73
CA ASP A 234 -1.33 9.67 -9.54
C ASP A 234 -2.25 8.47 -9.90
N ARG A 235 -2.66 8.34 -11.16
CA ARG A 235 -3.44 7.20 -11.65
C ARG A 235 -2.62 5.92 -11.86
N VAL A 236 -1.30 6.03 -11.87
CA VAL A 236 -0.37 4.92 -12.09
C VAL A 236 0.54 4.73 -10.88
N PHE A 237 1.04 5.83 -10.33
CA PHE A 237 1.97 5.84 -9.19
C PHE A 237 1.30 6.43 -7.96
N VAL A 238 1.65 5.91 -6.79
CA VAL A 238 1.31 6.52 -5.50
C VAL A 238 2.24 7.72 -5.32
N SER A 239 1.67 8.93 -5.33
CA SER A 239 2.43 10.13 -5.01
C SER A 239 2.58 10.31 -3.50
N PRO A 240 3.57 11.12 -3.04
CA PRO A 240 3.70 11.44 -1.63
C PRO A 240 2.40 11.92 -1.00
N HIS A 241 1.62 12.73 -1.72
CA HIS A 241 0.33 13.20 -1.23
C HIS A 241 -0.73 12.11 -1.11
N MET A 242 -0.79 11.15 -2.04
CA MET A 242 -1.71 10.02 -1.92
C MET A 242 -1.45 9.21 -0.64
N HIS A 243 -0.18 8.96 -0.32
CA HIS A 243 0.21 8.26 0.91
C HIS A 243 -0.03 9.11 2.18
N GLN A 244 0.15 10.42 2.12
CA GLN A 244 -0.23 11.32 3.23
C GLN A 244 -1.73 11.27 3.52
N LEU A 245 -2.59 11.21 2.48
CA LEU A 245 -4.04 11.05 2.67
C LEU A 245 -4.36 9.72 3.34
N HIS A 246 -3.65 8.65 2.99
CA HIS A 246 -3.77 7.36 3.65
C HIS A 246 -3.44 7.43 5.16
N HIS A 247 -2.49 8.28 5.56
CA HIS A 247 -2.17 8.57 6.96
C HIS A 247 -3.17 9.52 7.66
N SER A 248 -4.21 9.96 6.97
CA SER A 248 -5.13 10.95 7.51
C SER A 248 -6.00 10.40 8.65
N ALA A 249 -6.15 11.21 9.69
CA ALA A 249 -7.06 10.95 10.80
C ALA A 249 -8.55 11.02 10.40
N LYS A 250 -8.88 11.58 9.22
CA LYS A 250 -10.26 11.74 8.77
C LYS A 250 -10.85 10.40 8.29
N PHE A 251 -12.07 10.12 8.74
CA PHE A 251 -12.80 8.90 8.41
C PHE A 251 -12.96 8.65 6.90
N GLU A 252 -13.15 9.70 6.10
CA GLU A 252 -13.29 9.60 4.64
C GLU A 252 -12.05 9.05 3.92
N HIS A 253 -10.88 9.10 4.57
CA HIS A 253 -9.61 8.62 4.03
C HIS A 253 -9.19 7.25 4.58
N TRP A 254 -9.97 6.66 5.50
CA TRP A 254 -9.64 5.34 6.04
C TRP A 254 -9.70 4.28 4.95
N ASP A 255 -8.74 3.35 5.00
CA ASP A 255 -8.57 2.26 4.02
C ASP A 255 -8.48 2.74 2.56
N LYS A 256 -7.96 3.96 2.36
CA LYS A 256 -7.66 4.53 1.03
C LYS A 256 -6.17 4.58 0.75
N ASN A 257 -5.80 4.59 -0.53
CA ASN A 257 -4.41 4.73 -1.02
C ASN A 257 -3.40 3.82 -0.31
N ILE A 258 -3.67 2.52 -0.32
CA ILE A 258 -2.91 1.44 0.31
C ILE A 258 -1.69 1.05 -0.55
N GLY A 259 -1.66 1.39 -1.83
CA GLY A 259 -0.52 1.13 -2.71
C GLY A 259 0.80 1.70 -2.18
N ASN A 260 1.92 1.07 -2.56
CA ASN A 260 3.25 1.48 -2.13
C ASN A 260 3.97 2.29 -3.22
N ILE A 261 4.16 1.73 -4.42
CA ILE A 261 4.73 2.42 -5.59
C ILE A 261 3.64 2.67 -6.63
N PHE A 262 2.85 1.64 -6.97
CA PHE A 262 1.83 1.73 -8.01
C PHE A 262 0.44 1.92 -7.40
N SER A 263 -0.26 2.99 -7.80
CA SER A 263 -1.65 3.23 -7.40
C SER A 263 -2.63 2.35 -8.20
N LEU A 264 -2.16 1.62 -9.22
CA LEU A 264 -2.94 0.63 -9.97
C LEU A 264 -3.69 -0.33 -9.02
N TRP A 265 -3.03 -0.82 -7.99
CA TRP A 265 -3.63 -1.73 -7.02
C TRP A 265 -4.80 -1.08 -6.26
N ASP A 266 -4.67 0.21 -5.95
CA ASP A 266 -5.74 0.97 -5.31
C ASP A 266 -6.94 1.18 -6.23
N TRP A 267 -6.72 1.41 -7.52
CA TRP A 267 -7.80 1.50 -8.49
C TRP A 267 -8.51 0.15 -8.65
N MET A 268 -7.76 -0.95 -8.69
CA MET A 268 -8.31 -2.30 -8.78
C MET A 268 -9.11 -2.68 -7.52
N ALA A 269 -8.65 -2.28 -6.34
CA ALA A 269 -9.32 -2.56 -5.06
C ALA A 269 -10.40 -1.53 -4.67
N GLY A 270 -10.59 -0.46 -5.46
CA GLY A 270 -11.54 0.61 -5.14
C GLY A 270 -11.13 1.47 -3.93
N THR A 271 -9.84 1.52 -3.60
CA THR A 271 -9.26 2.25 -2.48
C THR A 271 -8.60 3.56 -2.90
N ALA A 272 -8.50 3.86 -4.20
CA ALA A 272 -7.88 5.08 -4.69
C ALA A 272 -8.71 6.34 -4.35
N VAL A 273 -8.06 7.34 -3.77
CA VAL A 273 -8.61 8.69 -3.54
C VAL A 273 -7.57 9.76 -3.88
N ARG A 274 -8.02 10.88 -4.43
CA ARG A 274 -7.17 12.03 -4.74
C ARG A 274 -7.80 13.28 -4.15
N GLN A 275 -6.97 14.11 -3.52
CA GLN A 275 -7.36 15.40 -2.95
C GLN A 275 -6.42 16.49 -3.48
N ASP A 276 -6.90 17.72 -3.52
CA ASP A 276 -6.06 18.90 -3.77
C ASP A 276 -5.02 19.05 -2.64
N THR A 277 -3.75 19.20 -3.00
CA THR A 277 -2.62 19.30 -2.05
C THR A 277 -2.70 20.52 -1.13
N ARG A 278 -3.53 21.52 -1.47
CA ARG A 278 -3.77 22.72 -0.67
C ARG A 278 -4.65 22.46 0.55
N ILE A 279 -5.42 21.37 0.54
CA ILE A 279 -6.26 20.99 1.68
C ILE A 279 -5.35 20.33 2.72
N PRO A 280 -5.24 20.90 3.94
CA PRO A 280 -4.39 20.32 4.98
C PRO A 280 -4.85 18.93 5.39
N VAL A 281 -3.90 18.06 5.70
CA VAL A 281 -4.14 16.71 6.21
C VAL A 281 -3.78 16.69 7.70
N GLU A 282 -4.72 16.28 8.53
CA GLU A 282 -4.47 15.95 9.93
C GLU A 282 -4.12 14.46 10.03
N TYR A 283 -3.10 14.12 10.82
CA TYR A 283 -2.55 12.78 10.96
C TYR A 283 -2.82 12.21 12.35
N GLY A 284 -2.84 10.87 12.44
CA GLY A 284 -3.14 10.11 13.65
C GLY A 284 -4.17 9.03 13.38
N ILE A 285 -4.59 8.28 14.40
CA ILE A 285 -5.49 7.13 14.24
C ILE A 285 -6.98 7.50 14.17
N GLY A 286 -7.30 8.80 14.08
CA GLY A 286 -8.69 9.27 13.90
C GLY A 286 -9.62 9.05 15.10
N ARG A 287 -9.06 8.85 16.31
CA ARG A 287 -9.82 8.62 17.56
C ARG A 287 -9.60 9.70 18.62
N GLY A 288 -9.10 10.86 18.18
CA GLY A 288 -8.77 11.99 19.04
C GLY A 288 -7.42 11.84 19.75
N ARG A 289 -6.91 12.99 20.21
CA ARG A 289 -5.54 13.14 20.73
C ARG A 289 -5.20 12.24 21.92
N ALA A 290 -6.19 11.89 22.74
CA ALA A 290 -5.97 10.99 23.87
C ALA A 290 -5.62 9.57 23.41
N ALA A 291 -6.23 9.09 22.33
CA ALA A 291 -5.93 7.80 21.74
C ALA A 291 -4.56 7.80 21.06
N ASP A 292 -4.22 8.85 20.30
CA ASP A 292 -2.89 9.01 19.69
C ASP A 292 -1.78 9.04 20.75
N ALA A 293 -2.05 9.71 21.89
CA ALA A 293 -1.11 9.82 23.00
C ALA A 293 -0.74 8.45 23.62
N GLU A 294 -1.59 7.43 23.47
CA GLU A 294 -1.30 6.07 23.94
C GLU A 294 -0.10 5.44 23.20
N TYR A 295 0.29 5.96 22.05
CA TYR A 295 1.38 5.50 21.19
C TYR A 295 2.63 6.40 21.22
N LEU A 296 2.69 7.38 22.13
CA LEU A 296 3.83 8.30 22.27
C LEU A 296 4.96 7.78 23.18
N GLY A 297 5.15 6.46 23.24
CA GLY A 297 6.19 5.85 24.06
C GLY A 297 6.32 4.34 23.86
N PHE A 298 7.38 3.76 24.43
CA PHE A 298 7.77 2.35 24.25
C PHE A 298 6.62 1.36 24.46
N TYR A 299 5.89 1.50 25.58
CA TYR A 299 4.74 0.63 25.87
C TYR A 299 3.68 0.70 24.77
N GLY A 300 3.38 1.91 24.29
CA GLY A 300 2.40 2.17 23.26
C GLY A 300 2.75 1.55 21.91
N VAL A 301 4.02 1.67 21.50
CA VAL A 301 4.45 1.21 20.17
C VAL A 301 4.82 -0.27 20.11
N TYR A 302 5.21 -0.91 21.23
CA TYR A 302 5.63 -2.32 21.21
C TYR A 302 4.71 -3.26 22.00
N LEU A 303 4.25 -2.87 23.20
CA LEU A 303 3.52 -3.80 24.07
C LEU A 303 2.01 -3.72 23.87
N ARG A 304 1.47 -2.52 23.65
CA ARG A 304 0.03 -2.30 23.48
C ARG A 304 -0.55 -3.08 22.29
N PRO A 305 0.05 -3.11 21.09
CA PRO A 305 -0.41 -3.96 19.99
C PRO A 305 -0.56 -5.44 20.40
N VAL A 306 0.46 -5.99 21.06
CA VAL A 306 0.48 -7.38 21.52
C VAL A 306 -0.60 -7.65 22.56
N VAL A 307 -0.79 -6.74 23.52
CA VAL A 307 -1.86 -6.84 24.53
C VAL A 307 -3.24 -6.80 23.87
N ASN A 308 -3.46 -5.91 22.90
CA ASN A 308 -4.73 -5.81 22.19
C ASN A 308 -5.01 -7.06 21.36
N MET A 309 -4.02 -7.55 20.61
CA MET A 309 -4.11 -8.82 19.89
C MET A 309 -4.44 -9.99 20.82
N ALA A 310 -3.76 -10.11 21.97
CA ALA A 310 -4.04 -11.17 22.94
C ALA A 310 -5.47 -11.10 23.49
N ARG A 311 -5.99 -9.89 23.76
CA ARG A 311 -7.38 -9.68 24.17
C ARG A 311 -8.38 -10.09 23.08
N MET A 312 -8.09 -9.76 21.82
CA MET A 312 -8.92 -10.16 20.68
C MET A 312 -8.95 -11.68 20.53
N THR A 313 -7.80 -12.35 20.63
CA THR A 313 -7.72 -13.82 20.59
C THR A 313 -8.49 -14.45 21.75
N PHE A 314 -8.31 -13.94 22.98
CA PHE A 314 -9.05 -14.43 24.14
C PHE A 314 -10.56 -14.24 24.00
N ALA A 315 -11.01 -13.08 23.52
CA ALA A 315 -12.42 -12.81 23.23
C ALA A 315 -12.99 -13.80 22.20
N ALA A 316 -12.27 -14.03 21.10
CA ALA A 316 -12.66 -14.98 20.06
C ALA A 316 -12.75 -16.43 20.60
N LEU A 317 -11.81 -16.85 21.44
CA LEU A 317 -11.80 -18.21 22.02
C LEU A 317 -12.86 -18.42 23.11
N THR A 318 -13.25 -17.37 23.83
CA THR A 318 -14.18 -17.47 24.98
C THR A 318 -15.60 -17.02 24.69
N GLY A 319 -15.86 -16.46 23.50
CA GLY A 319 -17.16 -15.87 23.14
C GLY A 319 -17.51 -14.62 23.95
N ARG A 320 -16.57 -14.07 24.74
CA ARG A 320 -16.79 -12.83 25.51
C ARG A 320 -16.60 -11.61 24.62
N PRO A 321 -17.46 -10.58 24.73
CA PRO A 321 -17.27 -9.35 23.98
C PRO A 321 -15.94 -8.69 24.37
N SER A 322 -15.15 -8.37 23.36
CA SER A 322 -13.95 -7.53 23.52
C SER A 322 -14.39 -6.15 24.00
N THR A 323 -14.00 -5.76 25.22
CA THR A 323 -14.41 -4.51 25.86
C THR A 323 -13.80 -3.25 25.25
N ARG A 324 -13.10 -3.34 24.11
CA ARG A 324 -12.42 -2.19 23.47
C ARG A 324 -12.35 -2.22 21.95
N THR A 325 -13.07 -3.10 21.26
CA THR A 325 -13.11 -3.09 19.78
C THR A 325 -14.13 -2.07 19.28
N GLU A 326 -13.86 -0.79 19.53
CA GLU A 326 -14.44 0.29 18.71
C GLU A 326 -13.70 0.30 17.37
N TYR A 327 -13.71 -0.78 16.60
CA TYR A 327 -13.48 -0.63 15.17
C TYR A 327 -14.84 -0.37 14.57
N PRO A 328 -15.20 0.88 14.24
CA PRO A 328 -16.12 1.02 13.14
C PRO A 328 -15.37 0.43 11.94
N LEU A 329 -15.68 -0.83 11.61
CA LEU A 329 -15.57 -1.25 10.22
C LEU A 329 -16.35 -0.18 9.44
N PRO A 330 -15.81 0.38 8.35
CA PRO A 330 -16.59 1.24 7.49
C PRO A 330 -17.84 0.44 7.08
N THR A 331 -18.98 0.75 7.69
CA THR A 331 -20.27 0.35 7.14
C THR A 331 -20.33 1.01 5.78
N GLU A 332 -20.70 0.23 4.76
CA GLU A 332 -20.78 0.71 3.38
C GLU A 332 -21.45 2.10 3.34
N PRO A 333 -20.93 3.04 2.55
CA PRO A 333 -21.64 4.28 2.32
C PRO A 333 -23.05 3.91 1.85
N GLU A 334 -24.06 4.48 2.49
CA GLU A 334 -25.45 4.35 2.08
C GLU A 334 -25.52 4.73 0.60
N ILE A 335 -25.60 3.72 -0.29
CA ILE A 335 -25.59 3.95 -1.73
C ILE A 335 -26.91 4.62 -2.07
N VAL A 336 -26.86 5.95 -2.16
CA VAL A 336 -27.87 6.73 -2.86
C VAL A 336 -27.76 6.35 -4.34
N GLY A 337 -28.59 5.38 -4.74
CA GLY A 337 -29.09 5.12 -6.09
C GLY A 337 -28.07 5.14 -7.24
N GLY A 338 -27.71 3.96 -7.73
CA GLY A 338 -27.06 3.83 -9.04
C GLY A 338 -26.81 2.39 -9.42
N ALA A 339 -27.63 1.85 -10.32
CA ALA A 339 -27.53 0.48 -10.83
C ALA A 339 -26.17 0.24 -11.48
N GLY A 340 -25.29 -0.53 -10.81
CA GLY A 340 -23.97 -0.80 -11.36
C GLY A 340 -23.03 -1.68 -10.54
N VAL A 341 -23.50 -2.60 -9.68
CA VAL A 341 -22.59 -3.53 -8.95
C VAL A 341 -23.22 -4.92 -8.74
N ALA A 342 -23.85 -5.50 -9.77
CA ALA A 342 -24.42 -6.85 -9.67
C ALA A 342 -23.39 -7.99 -9.84
N ALA A 343 -22.17 -7.71 -10.30
CA ALA A 343 -21.23 -8.76 -10.75
C ALA A 343 -20.26 -9.29 -9.68
N VAL A 344 -20.16 -8.68 -8.50
CA VAL A 344 -19.18 -9.08 -7.46
C VAL A 344 -19.82 -9.86 -6.30
N ARG A 345 -21.15 -9.94 -6.25
CA ARG A 345 -21.90 -10.53 -5.12
C ARG A 345 -21.90 -12.07 -5.08
N THR A 346 -21.55 -12.73 -6.18
CA THR A 346 -21.74 -14.20 -6.34
C THR A 346 -20.56 -15.04 -5.86
N ALA A 347 -19.42 -14.46 -5.52
CA ALA A 347 -18.21 -15.21 -5.13
C ALA A 347 -18.04 -15.43 -3.61
N TRP A 348 -18.88 -14.81 -2.77
CA TRP A 348 -18.66 -14.76 -1.32
C TRP A 348 -19.75 -15.41 -0.46
N SER A 349 -20.82 -15.95 -1.05
CA SER A 349 -21.90 -16.63 -0.31
C SER A 349 -21.71 -18.13 -0.12
N VAL A 350 -20.55 -18.70 -0.49
CA VAL A 350 -20.28 -20.15 -0.41
C VAL A 350 -19.38 -20.53 0.78
N ALA A 351 -18.88 -19.56 1.56
CA ALA A 351 -17.94 -19.80 2.67
C ALA A 351 -18.56 -19.57 4.06
N SER A 352 -19.83 -19.95 4.27
CA SER A 352 -20.49 -19.84 5.58
C SER A 352 -21.35 -21.08 5.88
N ALA A 353 -20.73 -22.04 6.56
CA ALA A 353 -21.28 -23.18 7.33
C ALA A 353 -22.13 -24.25 6.60
N PRO A 354 -21.79 -25.55 6.74
CA PRO A 354 -22.77 -26.63 6.58
C PRO A 354 -23.44 -26.91 7.93
N ASP A 355 -24.70 -26.52 8.07
CA ASP A 355 -25.55 -27.05 9.13
C ASP A 355 -26.07 -28.43 8.71
N SER A 356 -25.77 -29.45 9.51
CA SER A 356 -26.03 -30.86 9.21
C SER A 356 -27.26 -31.34 9.97
N SER A 357 -28.45 -30.92 9.54
CA SER A 357 -29.70 -31.55 9.98
C SER A 357 -30.92 -31.15 9.13
N ALA A 358 -31.08 -31.72 7.93
CA ALA A 358 -32.41 -31.93 7.33
C ALA A 358 -32.38 -32.95 6.16
N PRO A 359 -33.42 -33.77 5.96
CA PRO A 359 -33.38 -34.93 5.06
C PRO A 359 -33.69 -34.56 3.60
N LEU A 360 -33.06 -35.32 2.70
CA LEU A 360 -33.31 -35.35 1.25
C LEU A 360 -34.80 -35.57 0.92
N ALA A 361 -35.44 -34.56 0.33
CA ALA A 361 -36.71 -34.72 -0.37
C ALA A 361 -36.51 -34.42 -1.86
N THR A 362 -36.61 -35.48 -2.65
CA THR A 362 -36.82 -35.50 -4.10
C THR A 362 -38.12 -34.79 -4.45
N LEU A 363 -38.16 -34.00 -5.55
CA LEU A 363 -39.33 -33.75 -6.42
C LEU A 363 -38.89 -32.85 -7.60
N ARG A 364 -38.60 -33.41 -8.77
CA ARG A 364 -39.49 -33.57 -9.96
C ARG A 364 -39.81 -32.27 -10.72
N ARG A 365 -39.34 -32.22 -11.97
CA ARG A 365 -39.64 -31.25 -13.04
C ARG A 365 -41.14 -31.15 -13.37
N LYS A 366 -41.61 -29.91 -13.57
CA LYS A 366 -42.62 -29.43 -14.53
C LYS A 366 -42.24 -27.95 -14.79
N GLY A 367 -42.02 -27.42 -15.99
CA GLY A 367 -42.65 -27.68 -17.29
C GLY A 367 -43.82 -26.70 -17.45
N GLU A 368 -43.59 -25.56 -18.12
CA GLU A 368 -44.54 -24.60 -18.77
C GLU A 368 -43.81 -23.25 -18.95
N GLU A 369 -43.23 -22.96 -20.12
CA GLU A 369 -43.81 -22.35 -21.34
C GLU A 369 -43.98 -20.81 -21.29
N LEU A 370 -43.20 -20.15 -22.16
CA LEU A 370 -43.20 -18.72 -22.48
C LEU A 370 -44.27 -18.42 -23.54
N PRO A 371 -44.88 -17.23 -23.58
CA PRO A 371 -45.43 -16.67 -24.81
C PRO A 371 -44.46 -15.66 -25.44
N GLY A 372 -44.21 -15.86 -26.73
CA GLY A 372 -43.43 -15.00 -27.62
C GLY A 372 -44.18 -13.77 -28.15
N PRO A 373 -43.59 -13.05 -29.13
CA PRO A 373 -43.82 -11.62 -29.32
C PRO A 373 -44.75 -11.28 -30.51
N GLY A 374 -45.49 -10.18 -30.38
CA GLY A 374 -46.04 -9.39 -31.49
C GLY A 374 -45.93 -7.92 -31.08
N GLY A 375 -45.44 -6.96 -31.87
CA GLY A 375 -45.55 -6.79 -33.32
C GLY A 375 -46.49 -5.60 -33.53
N GLY A 376 -45.96 -4.43 -33.93
CA GLY A 376 -46.79 -3.27 -34.28
C GLY A 376 -46.06 -1.92 -34.23
N ASP A 377 -45.69 -1.45 -35.42
CA ASP A 377 -45.16 -0.14 -35.79
C ASP A 377 -45.97 1.08 -35.30
N PHE A 378 -45.31 2.23 -35.10
CA PHE A 378 -45.39 3.44 -35.95
C PHE A 378 -44.95 4.74 -35.24
N ALA A 379 -44.35 5.61 -36.06
CA ALA A 379 -44.39 7.09 -36.01
C ALA A 379 -43.43 7.88 -35.09
N SER A 380 -42.39 8.36 -35.76
CA SER A 380 -41.83 9.71 -35.73
C SER A 380 -42.68 10.83 -35.10
N THR A 381 -42.04 11.63 -34.25
CA THR A 381 -42.07 13.12 -34.34
C THR A 381 -40.80 13.68 -33.70
N GLY A 382 -40.00 14.39 -34.49
CA GLY A 382 -38.98 15.28 -33.96
C GLY A 382 -39.61 16.62 -33.54
N THR A 383 -38.97 17.32 -32.59
CA THR A 383 -38.90 18.78 -32.64
C THR A 383 -37.68 19.28 -31.86
N SER A 384 -37.13 20.35 -32.41
CA SER A 384 -35.88 21.02 -32.10
C SER A 384 -35.99 22.00 -30.92
N ALA A 385 -34.81 22.36 -30.39
CA ALA A 385 -34.40 23.65 -29.83
C ALA A 385 -35.14 24.24 -28.60
N ALA A 386 -34.38 24.60 -27.57
CA ALA A 386 -34.05 26.02 -27.32
C ALA A 386 -33.03 26.20 -26.18
N ILE A 387 -32.10 27.10 -26.45
CA ILE A 387 -31.11 27.73 -25.57
C ILE A 387 -31.82 28.70 -24.61
N ALA A 388 -31.40 28.77 -23.36
CA ALA A 388 -31.57 29.97 -22.53
C ALA A 388 -30.39 30.16 -21.57
N GLN A 389 -29.54 31.11 -21.92
CA GLN A 389 -28.65 31.82 -21.00
C GLN A 389 -29.49 32.74 -20.10
N SER A 390 -29.16 32.86 -18.82
CA SER A 390 -29.54 34.04 -18.03
C SER A 390 -28.37 34.49 -17.16
N ARG A 391 -27.92 35.71 -17.47
CA ARG A 391 -26.91 36.52 -16.79
C ARG A 391 -27.57 37.37 -15.70
N ILE A 392 -26.82 37.59 -14.61
CA ILE A 392 -26.72 38.79 -13.77
C ILE A 392 -27.92 39.14 -12.86
N LYS A 393 -27.66 39.28 -11.54
CA LYS A 393 -27.72 40.57 -10.80
C LYS A 393 -27.38 40.39 -9.31
N ASP A 394 -26.27 40.99 -8.89
CA ASP A 394 -26.18 41.68 -7.59
C ASP A 394 -27.11 42.91 -7.61
N PRO A 395 -27.69 43.33 -6.47
CA PRO A 395 -27.02 44.37 -5.66
C PRO A 395 -27.32 44.38 -4.14
N ALA A 396 -26.34 44.77 -3.33
CA ALA A 396 -26.38 45.92 -2.38
C ALA A 396 -25.16 45.87 -1.43
#